data_AF-A0A820SNQ5-F1
#
_entry.id   AF-A0A820SNQ5-F1
#
_cell.length_a   1.000
_cell.length_b   1.000
_cell.length_c   1.000
_cell.angle_alpha   90.00
_cell.angle_beta   90.00
_cell.angle_gamma   90.00
#
_symmetry.space_group_name_H-M   'P 1'
#
loop_
_entity.id
_entity.type
_entity.pdbx_description
1 polymer ?
#
loop_
_entity_poly.entity_id
_entity_poly.type
_entity_poly.pdbx_seq_one_letter_code
_entity_poly.pdbx_strand_id
1 'polypeptide(L)'
;MSSNLSNVKNDTLSVCTFNVLAPCYKRLSSENDRESLHESLWHRRHSSIINLLQSLEIDLICLQEFWFKNSLFIQLYKANLSPKYSFYTLQRTGFLDDGLAILIDSNRVKFLDRYDMKLHDIGNRIGILLNLEFNGKNILVINLHLTFPHY
;
A
#
# COMPACT_ATOMS: atom_id res chain seq x y z
N MET A 1 -10.06 -29.39 -17.61
CA MET A 1 -9.95 -28.93 -16.20
C MET A 1 -9.46 -27.48 -16.07
N SER A 2 -8.82 -26.87 -17.08
CA SER A 2 -8.37 -25.47 -17.05
C SER A 2 -9.47 -24.41 -17.14
N SER A 3 -10.61 -24.71 -17.76
CA SER A 3 -11.71 -23.76 -17.99
C SER A 3 -12.45 -23.30 -16.73
N ASN A 4 -12.50 -24.14 -15.69
CA ASN A 4 -13.17 -23.78 -14.43
C ASN A 4 -12.31 -22.85 -13.55
N LEU A 5 -10.98 -23.00 -13.57
CA LEU A 5 -10.07 -22.14 -12.79
C LEU A 5 -9.98 -20.71 -13.36
N SER A 6 -10.00 -20.56 -14.69
CA SER A 6 -10.04 -19.24 -15.33
C SER A 6 -11.32 -18.49 -15.03
N ASN A 7 -12.47 -19.19 -15.00
CA ASN A 7 -13.75 -18.59 -14.64
C ASN A 7 -13.80 -18.17 -13.17
N VAL A 8 -13.27 -19.00 -12.24
CA VAL A 8 -13.21 -18.65 -10.81
C VAL A 8 -12.34 -17.41 -10.57
N LYS A 9 -11.20 -17.25 -11.27
CA LYS A 9 -10.38 -16.03 -11.14
C LYS A 9 -11.15 -14.79 -11.57
N ASN A 10 -11.95 -14.86 -12.64
CA ASN A 10 -12.73 -13.72 -13.13
C ASN A 10 -13.84 -13.29 -12.17
N ASP A 11 -14.43 -14.22 -11.41
CA ASP A 11 -15.53 -13.92 -10.47
C ASP A 11 -15.06 -13.59 -9.05
N THR A 12 -13.77 -13.76 -8.75
CA THR A 12 -13.20 -13.50 -7.43
C THR A 12 -12.36 -12.23 -7.42
N LEU A 13 -12.50 -11.47 -6.33
CA LEU A 13 -11.69 -10.29 -6.03
C LEU A 13 -10.66 -10.66 -4.97
N SER A 14 -9.38 -10.49 -5.31
CA SER A 14 -8.27 -10.72 -4.40
C SER A 14 -7.80 -9.40 -3.77
N VAL A 15 -7.55 -9.43 -2.46
CA VAL A 15 -7.14 -8.24 -1.69
C VAL A 15 -5.94 -8.58 -0.82
N CYS A 16 -4.91 -7.73 -0.87
CA CYS A 16 -3.76 -7.76 0.02
C CYS A 16 -3.81 -6.59 0.98
N THR A 17 -3.47 -6.82 2.24
CA THR A 17 -3.07 -5.76 3.17
C THR A 17 -1.66 -6.05 3.68
N PHE A 18 -0.78 -5.06 3.61
CA PHE A 18 0.60 -5.22 4.02
C PHE A 18 1.19 -3.92 4.58
N ASN A 19 1.52 -3.92 5.88
CA ASN A 19 2.35 -2.89 6.46
C ASN A 19 3.79 -3.12 6.00
N VAL A 20 4.33 -2.22 5.18
CA VAL A 20 5.64 -2.40 4.53
C VAL A 20 6.81 -1.96 5.41
N LEU A 21 6.55 -1.49 6.63
CA LEU A 21 7.52 -0.93 7.57
C LEU A 21 8.39 0.16 6.92
N ALA A 22 8.01 1.42 7.11
CA ALA A 22 8.75 2.53 6.49
C ALA A 22 10.22 2.48 6.92
N PRO A 23 11.20 2.69 6.01
CA PRO A 23 12.62 2.66 6.35
C PRO A 23 13.00 3.59 7.51
N CYS A 24 12.29 4.71 7.68
CA CYS A 24 12.50 5.65 8.79
C CYS A 24 12.08 5.12 10.17
N TYR A 25 11.29 4.05 10.23
CA TYR A 25 10.86 3.43 11.48
C TYR A 25 11.63 2.16 11.83
N LYS A 26 12.25 1.50 10.84
CA LYS A 26 13.03 0.29 11.08
C LYS A 26 14.36 0.61 11.77
N ARG A 27 14.50 0.17 13.02
CA ARG A 27 15.75 0.23 13.79
C ARG A 27 16.68 -0.90 13.34
N LEU A 28 17.97 -0.61 13.22
CA LEU A 28 19.00 -1.60 12.90
C LEU A 28 19.73 -2.04 14.18
N SER A 29 20.83 -1.36 14.51
CA SER A 29 21.69 -1.72 15.64
C SER A 29 21.42 -0.90 16.91
N SER A 30 20.90 0.33 16.77
CA SER A 30 20.69 1.26 17.88
C SER A 30 19.46 2.13 17.67
N GLU A 31 19.08 2.89 18.71
CA GLU A 31 17.94 3.81 18.64
C GLU A 31 18.12 4.93 17.62
N ASN A 32 19.35 5.27 17.22
CA ASN A 32 19.63 6.32 16.23
C ASN A 32 19.98 5.76 14.85
N ASP A 33 20.15 4.44 14.73
CA ASP A 33 20.49 3.78 13.48
C ASP A 33 19.21 3.26 12.80
N ARG A 34 18.75 3.99 11.77
CA ARG A 34 17.55 3.68 11.00
C ARG A 34 17.91 3.13 9.63
N GLU A 35 17.13 2.18 9.14
CA GLU A 35 17.32 1.62 7.79
C GLU A 35 17.27 2.71 6.71
N SER A 36 16.51 3.79 6.91
CA SER A 36 16.47 4.97 6.03
C SER A 36 17.84 5.64 5.77
N LEU A 37 18.83 5.43 6.66
CA LEU A 37 20.19 5.95 6.48
C LEU A 37 21.03 5.09 5.52
N HIS A 38 20.54 3.90 5.15
CA HIS A 38 21.28 2.89 4.40
C HIS A 38 20.50 2.45 3.16
N GLU A 39 20.70 3.17 2.05
CA GLU A 39 19.96 2.94 0.80
C GLU A 39 19.96 1.48 0.34
N SER A 40 21.13 0.84 0.34
CA SER A 40 21.26 -0.55 -0.08
C SER A 40 20.41 -1.53 0.74
N LEU A 41 20.17 -1.24 2.02
CA LEU A 41 19.39 -2.10 2.91
C LEU A 41 17.89 -1.97 2.65
N TRP A 42 17.36 -0.73 2.69
CA TRP A 42 15.94 -0.54 2.44
C TRP A 42 15.59 -0.88 0.99
N HIS A 43 16.45 -0.56 0.02
CA HIS A 43 16.21 -0.89 -1.38
C HIS A 43 16.07 -2.40 -1.56
N ARG A 44 17.00 -3.20 -1.01
CA ARG A 44 16.93 -4.68 -1.08
C ARG A 44 15.62 -5.22 -0.52
N ARG A 45 15.23 -4.77 0.67
CA ARG A 45 14.01 -5.22 1.34
C ARG A 45 12.76 -4.85 0.53
N HIS A 46 12.67 -3.61 0.07
CA HIS A 46 11.51 -3.13 -0.67
C HIS A 46 11.44 -3.72 -2.08
N SER A 47 12.56 -4.03 -2.74
CA SER A 47 12.57 -4.85 -3.95
C SER A 47 11.99 -6.25 -3.70
N SER A 48 12.35 -6.91 -2.59
CA SER A 48 11.75 -8.21 -2.24
C SER A 48 10.24 -8.13 -1.98
N ILE A 49 9.77 -7.07 -1.30
CA ILE A 49 8.34 -6.82 -1.10
C ILE A 49 7.63 -6.63 -2.45
N ILE A 50 8.20 -5.82 -3.35
CA ILE A 50 7.64 -5.60 -4.68
C ILE A 50 7.56 -6.90 -5.48
N ASN A 51 8.62 -7.71 -5.47
CA ASN A 51 8.63 -8.99 -6.17
C ASN A 51 7.54 -9.94 -5.64
N LEU A 52 7.31 -9.95 -4.32
CA LEU A 52 6.20 -10.69 -3.71
C LEU A 52 4.84 -10.16 -4.18
N LEU A 53 4.64 -8.84 -4.15
CA LEU A 53 3.37 -8.23 -4.59
C LEU A 53 3.08 -8.50 -6.08
N GLN A 54 4.11 -8.53 -6.91
CA GLN A 54 4.00 -8.87 -8.34
C GLN A 54 3.64 -10.36 -8.53
N SER A 55 4.26 -11.27 -7.78
CA SER A 55 4.05 -12.71 -7.95
C SER A 55 2.67 -13.20 -7.50
N LEU A 56 2.03 -12.47 -6.58
CA LEU A 56 0.70 -12.83 -6.06
C LEU A 56 -0.45 -12.48 -7.02
N GLU A 57 -0.18 -11.69 -8.09
CA GLU A 57 -1.17 -11.27 -9.09
C GLU A 57 -2.49 -10.67 -8.53
N ILE A 58 -2.41 -9.94 -7.43
CA ILE A 58 -3.57 -9.45 -6.66
C ILE A 58 -4.30 -8.31 -7.39
N ASP A 59 -5.61 -8.11 -7.13
CA ASP A 59 -6.41 -7.05 -7.73
C ASP A 59 -6.34 -5.73 -6.95
N LEU A 60 -6.33 -5.81 -5.62
CA LEU A 60 -6.27 -4.67 -4.72
C LEU A 60 -5.17 -4.85 -3.68
N ILE A 61 -4.25 -3.89 -3.55
CA ILE A 61 -3.18 -3.93 -2.56
C ILE A 61 -3.25 -2.69 -1.68
N CYS A 62 -3.49 -2.90 -0.38
CA CYS A 62 -3.50 -1.87 0.65
C CYS A 62 -2.18 -1.88 1.41
N LEU A 63 -1.37 -0.83 1.28
CA LEU A 63 -0.10 -0.68 1.99
C LEU A 63 -0.23 0.31 3.13
N GLN A 64 0.33 -0.03 4.28
CA GLN A 64 0.54 0.88 5.41
C GLN A 64 2.04 1.14 5.59
N GLU A 65 2.37 2.26 6.25
CA GLU A 65 3.76 2.74 6.39
C GLU A 65 4.47 2.93 5.03
N PHE A 66 3.73 3.40 4.03
CA PHE A 66 4.30 3.78 2.75
C PHE A 66 5.12 5.06 2.91
N TRP A 67 6.40 5.06 2.58
CA TRP A 67 7.33 6.16 2.87
C TRP A 67 7.32 7.26 1.80
N PHE A 68 6.91 8.47 2.17
CA PHE A 68 6.74 9.61 1.23
C PHE A 68 7.94 10.55 1.16
N LYS A 69 8.84 10.53 2.15
CA LYS A 69 9.95 11.50 2.24
C LYS A 69 11.16 11.14 1.39
N ASN A 70 11.14 9.99 0.71
CA ASN A 70 12.23 9.56 -0.15
C ASN A 70 11.70 9.33 -1.58
N SER A 71 12.16 10.13 -2.53
CA SER A 71 11.71 10.05 -3.93
C SER A 71 12.14 8.76 -4.61
N LEU A 72 13.33 8.22 -4.28
CA LEU A 72 13.82 6.95 -4.82
C LEU A 72 12.95 5.78 -4.34
N PHE A 73 12.50 5.80 -3.09
CA PHE A 73 11.53 4.83 -2.58
C PHE A 73 10.22 4.87 -3.37
N ILE A 74 9.64 6.06 -3.56
CA ILE A 74 8.40 6.22 -4.32
C ILE A 74 8.61 5.73 -5.76
N GLN A 75 9.72 6.12 -6.39
CA GLN A 75 10.07 5.72 -7.73
C GLN A 75 10.25 4.19 -7.85
N LEU A 76 10.87 3.55 -6.86
CA LEU A 76 11.03 2.09 -6.83
C LEU A 76 9.68 1.39 -6.90
N TYR A 77 8.70 1.79 -6.08
CA TYR A 77 7.35 1.22 -6.13
C TYR A 77 6.63 1.55 -7.44
N LYS A 78 6.67 2.81 -7.87
CA LYS A 78 5.96 3.29 -9.07
C LYS A 78 6.50 2.63 -10.33
N ALA A 79 7.81 2.55 -10.51
CA ALA A 79 8.42 1.96 -11.69
C ALA A 79 8.07 0.47 -11.84
N ASN A 80 7.96 -0.26 -10.74
CA ASN A 80 7.73 -1.71 -10.78
C ASN A 80 6.24 -2.11 -10.77
N LEU A 81 5.37 -1.31 -10.15
CA LEU A 81 3.96 -1.67 -9.97
C LEU A 81 3.01 -0.86 -10.85
N SER A 82 3.36 0.35 -11.29
CA SER A 82 2.46 1.15 -12.15
C SER A 82 2.16 0.55 -13.52
N PRO A 83 2.94 -0.39 -14.10
CA PRO A 83 2.53 -1.07 -15.32
C PRO A 83 1.21 -1.85 -15.19
N LYS A 84 0.88 -2.30 -13.97
CA LYS A 84 -0.37 -3.04 -13.68
C LYS A 84 -1.35 -2.22 -12.83
N TYR A 85 -0.82 -1.41 -11.91
CA TYR A 85 -1.63 -0.82 -10.84
C TYR A 85 -1.73 0.70 -10.92
N SER A 86 -2.94 1.24 -10.72
CA SER A 86 -3.13 2.65 -10.38
C SER A 86 -3.01 2.87 -8.87
N PHE A 87 -2.33 3.93 -8.46
CA PHE A 87 -2.00 4.22 -7.06
C PHE A 87 -2.84 5.35 -6.50
N TYR A 88 -3.42 5.12 -5.32
CA TYR A 88 -4.13 6.09 -4.52
C TYR A 88 -3.41 6.21 -3.18
N THR A 89 -2.74 7.34 -2.97
CA THR A 89 -1.85 7.53 -1.83
C THR A 89 -2.30 8.69 -0.96
N LEU A 90 -2.11 8.57 0.35
CA LEU A 90 -2.37 9.62 1.32
C LEU A 90 -1.24 9.61 2.36
N GLN A 91 -0.52 10.72 2.46
CA GLN A 91 0.52 10.91 3.47
C GLN A 91 -0.12 11.35 4.78
N ARG A 92 0.41 10.89 5.91
CA ARG A 92 0.00 11.41 7.23
C ARG A 92 0.33 12.90 7.33
N THR A 93 -0.49 13.63 8.08
CA THR A 93 -0.27 15.05 8.33
C THR A 93 0.84 15.28 9.37
N GLY A 94 1.39 16.49 9.41
CA GLY A 94 2.45 16.87 10.35
C GLY A 94 3.85 16.50 9.85
N PHE A 95 4.76 16.16 10.78
CA PHE A 95 6.15 15.80 10.49
C PHE A 95 6.36 14.30 10.22
N LEU A 96 5.30 13.60 9.82
CA LEU A 96 5.32 12.15 9.64
C LEU A 96 5.67 11.80 8.20
N ASP A 97 6.60 10.86 8.08
CA ASP A 97 7.23 10.56 6.80
C ASP A 97 6.47 9.48 6.02
N ASP A 98 5.49 8.83 6.64
CA ASP A 98 4.74 7.70 6.09
C ASP A 98 3.26 8.00 5.84
N GLY A 99 2.58 7.03 5.24
CA GLY A 99 1.14 7.03 5.11
C GLY A 99 0.63 5.75 4.48
N LEU A 100 -0.39 5.90 3.64
CA LEU A 100 -1.15 4.81 3.06
C LEU A 100 -1.03 4.82 1.54
N ALA A 101 -1.07 3.63 0.94
CA ALA A 101 -1.30 3.46 -0.49
C ALA A 101 -2.37 2.39 -0.72
N ILE A 102 -3.23 2.61 -1.70
CA ILE A 102 -4.09 1.57 -2.29
C ILE A 102 -3.74 1.48 -3.76
N LEU A 103 -3.38 0.28 -4.21
CA LEU A 103 -3.08 -0.01 -5.60
C LEU A 103 -4.23 -0.84 -6.18
N ILE A 104 -4.73 -0.46 -7.35
CA ILE A 104 -5.84 -1.15 -8.04
C ILE A 104 -5.37 -1.67 -9.39
N ASP A 105 -5.67 -2.92 -9.72
CA ASP A 105 -5.55 -3.43 -11.08
C ASP A 105 -6.70 -2.87 -11.91
N SER A 106 -6.42 -1.79 -12.63
CA SER A 106 -7.42 -1.04 -13.41
C SER A 106 -8.02 -1.84 -14.56
N ASN A 107 -7.47 -3.01 -14.90
CA ASN A 107 -8.07 -3.91 -15.89
C ASN A 107 -9.21 -4.76 -15.30
N ARG A 108 -9.26 -4.90 -13.97
CA ARG A 108 -10.23 -5.75 -13.27
C ARG A 108 -11.17 -4.97 -12.37
N VAL A 109 -10.69 -3.88 -11.78
CA VAL A 109 -11.46 -3.07 -10.84
C VAL A 109 -11.51 -1.63 -11.33
N LYS A 110 -12.71 -1.10 -11.44
CA LYS A 110 -12.94 0.28 -11.86
C LYS A 110 -13.04 1.19 -10.65
N PHE A 111 -12.28 2.28 -10.67
CA PHE A 111 -12.38 3.34 -9.67
C PHE A 111 -13.63 4.20 -9.92
N LEU A 112 -14.38 4.51 -8.87
CA LEU A 112 -15.56 5.38 -8.92
C LEU A 112 -15.34 6.69 -8.16
N ASP A 113 -14.90 6.62 -6.91
CA ASP A 113 -14.73 7.81 -6.06
C ASP A 113 -13.73 7.57 -4.91
N ARG A 114 -13.24 8.65 -4.30
CA ARG A 114 -12.28 8.63 -3.20
C ARG A 114 -12.70 9.60 -2.09
N TYR A 115 -12.55 9.14 -0.86
CA TYR A 115 -12.65 9.98 0.33
C TYR A 115 -11.41 9.81 1.23
N ASP A 116 -10.75 10.93 1.54
CA ASP A 116 -9.60 10.96 2.44
C ASP A 116 -10.06 11.33 3.85
N MET A 117 -9.80 10.43 4.79
CA MET A 117 -10.20 10.58 6.18
C MET A 117 -9.01 11.11 6.99
N LYS A 118 -9.27 12.12 7.82
CA LYS A 118 -8.40 12.52 8.93
C LYS A 118 -9.07 12.09 10.22
N LEU A 119 -8.39 11.28 11.03
CA LEU A 119 -8.93 10.77 12.29
C LEU A 119 -8.74 11.74 13.45
N HIS A 120 -7.97 12.82 13.25
CA HIS A 120 -7.73 13.89 14.24
C HIS A 120 -7.32 13.40 15.63
N ASP A 121 -6.64 12.26 15.70
CA ASP A 121 -6.10 11.69 16.93
C ASP A 121 -4.67 12.19 17.20
N ILE A 122 -4.12 11.84 18.37
CA ILE A 122 -2.74 12.16 18.75
C ILE A 122 -1.70 11.65 17.75
N GLY A 123 -2.06 10.61 16.98
CA GLY A 123 -1.19 9.98 16.00
C GLY A 123 -1.27 10.60 14.60
N ASN A 124 -2.07 11.65 14.37
CA ASN A 124 -2.33 12.17 13.02
C ASN A 124 -2.71 11.04 12.03
N ARG A 125 -3.56 10.10 12.48
CA ARG A 125 -3.95 8.96 11.67
C ARG A 125 -4.88 9.39 10.54
N ILE A 126 -4.76 8.67 9.45
CA ILE A 126 -5.47 8.91 8.20
C ILE A 126 -6.11 7.61 7.72
N GLY A 127 -7.09 7.74 6.83
CA GLY A 127 -7.66 6.62 6.09
C GLY A 127 -7.89 7.02 4.64
N ILE A 128 -7.75 6.06 3.74
CA ILE A 128 -8.18 6.20 2.34
C ILE A 128 -9.39 5.30 2.16
N LEU A 129 -10.53 5.86 1.78
CA LEU A 129 -11.71 5.12 1.34
C LEU A 129 -11.82 5.27 -0.17
N LEU A 130 -11.89 4.14 -0.88
CA LEU A 130 -12.21 4.10 -2.31
C LEU A 130 -13.57 3.45 -2.50
N ASN A 131 -14.39 4.08 -3.33
CA ASN A 131 -15.56 3.48 -3.95
C ASN A 131 -15.12 2.89 -5.30
N LEU A 132 -15.33 1.59 -5.47
CA LEU A 132 -14.88 0.84 -6.63
C LEU A 132 -16.03 0.00 -7.20
N GLU A 133 -15.87 -0.44 -8.44
CA GLU A 133 -16.79 -1.35 -9.13
C GLU A 133 -16.02 -2.61 -9.56
N PHE A 134 -16.55 -3.78 -9.21
CA PHE A 134 -16.04 -5.09 -9.63
C PHE A 134 -17.20 -5.97 -10.10
N ASN A 135 -17.14 -6.45 -11.35
CA ASN A 135 -18.20 -7.26 -11.98
C ASN A 135 -19.61 -6.66 -11.82
N GLY A 136 -19.74 -5.35 -12.05
CA GLY A 136 -21.01 -4.60 -11.94
C GLY A 136 -21.51 -4.38 -10.50
N LYS A 137 -20.72 -4.72 -9.47
CA LYS A 137 -21.06 -4.50 -8.07
C LYS A 137 -20.20 -3.38 -7.48
N ASN A 138 -20.84 -2.48 -6.74
CA ASN A 138 -20.14 -1.45 -5.97
C ASN A 138 -19.53 -2.06 -4.70
N ILE A 139 -18.28 -1.71 -4.43
CA ILE A 139 -17.53 -2.13 -3.24
C ILE A 139 -16.85 -0.91 -2.61
N LEU A 140 -16.82 -0.87 -1.28
CA LEU A 140 -16.05 0.13 -0.53
C LEU A 140 -14.82 -0.53 0.06
N VAL A 141 -13.66 0.08 -0.18
CA VAL A 141 -12.38 -0.38 0.36
C VAL A 141 -11.80 0.73 1.22
N ILE A 142 -11.54 0.42 2.48
CA ILE A 142 -10.94 1.36 3.43
C ILE A 142 -9.58 0.81 3.86
N ASN A 143 -8.53 1.60 3.63
CA ASN A 143 -7.21 1.36 4.19
C ASN A 143 -6.96 2.37 5.32
N LEU A 144 -6.49 1.88 6.46
CA LEU A 144 -6.22 2.68 7.65
C LEU A 144 -5.10 2.03 8.48
N HIS A 145 -4.37 2.84 9.24
CA HIS A 145 -3.35 2.37 10.18
C HIS A 145 -3.54 3.09 11.51
N LEU A 146 -4.11 2.40 12.50
CA LEU A 146 -4.43 2.99 13.81
C LEU A 146 -3.22 3.04 14.74
N THR A 147 -3.38 3.76 15.84
CA THR A 147 -2.33 3.93 16.84
C THR A 147 -2.01 2.61 17.54
N PHE A 148 -0.73 2.24 17.53
CA PHE A 148 -0.22 1.18 18.38
C PHE A 148 -0.19 1.70 19.83
N PRO A 149 -0.78 0.98 20.80
CA PRO A 149 -0.73 1.41 22.18
C PRO A 149 0.71 1.24 22.71
N HIS A 150 1.36 2.36 23.00
CA HIS A 150 2.57 2.37 23.81
C HIS A 150 2.12 2.49 25.27
N TYR A 151 2.01 1.35 25.95
CA TYR A 151 1.87 1.28 27.41
C TYR A 151 3.25 1.40 28.06
#